data_AF-A0A3S0HL03-F1
#
_entry.id   AF-A0A3S0HL03-F1
#
_cell.length_a   1.000
_cell.length_b   1.000
_cell.length_c   1.000
_cell.angle_alpha   90.00
_cell.angle_beta   90.00
_cell.angle_gamma   90.00
#
_symmetry.space_group_name_H-M   'P 1'
#
loop_
_entity.id
_entity.type
_entity.pdbx_description
1 polymer ?
#
loop_
_entity_poly.entity_id
_entity_poly.type
_entity_poly.pdbx_seq_one_letter_code
_entity_poly.pdbx_strand_id
1 'polypeptide(L)'
;HGPFVSDLEVEHVVAHLKAQGRPEYLDTVTADEEEAEEAADTGPVFDKGSIAEEDGDALFEEAVKVVKRDKKCSTSYIQRRLGVGYNRAASLVERMEKEGLVGAPNHVGKREILTGRRDREPERDETD
;
A
#
# COMPACT_ATOMS: atom_id res chain seq x y z
N HIS A 1 2.08 -33.53 1.17
CA HIS A 1 2.16 -33.44 2.63
C HIS A 1 3.50 -32.82 3.01
N GLY A 2 3.50 -31.60 3.54
CA GLY A 2 4.70 -30.99 4.11
C GLY A 2 4.95 -31.53 5.53
N PRO A 3 6.20 -31.54 6.00
CA PRO A 3 6.50 -31.89 7.38
C PRO A 3 5.79 -30.89 8.30
N PHE A 4 5.04 -31.41 9.27
CA PHE A 4 4.45 -30.59 10.32
C PHE A 4 5.56 -30.24 11.30
N VAL A 5 5.74 -28.95 11.53
CA VAL A 5 6.62 -28.43 12.57
C VAL A 5 5.72 -27.86 13.64
N SER A 6 5.90 -28.32 14.87
CA SER A 6 5.18 -27.80 16.01
C SER A 6 5.77 -26.47 16.48
N ASP A 7 4.94 -25.63 17.09
CA ASP A 7 5.40 -24.35 17.64
C ASP A 7 6.55 -24.52 18.65
N LEU A 8 6.53 -25.64 19.41
CA LEU A 8 7.60 -26.00 20.35
C LEU A 8 8.95 -26.23 19.65
N GLU A 9 8.95 -26.85 18.46
CA GLU A 9 10.17 -27.06 17.68
C GLU A 9 10.71 -25.72 17.13
N VAL A 10 9.82 -24.82 16.70
CA VAL A 10 10.19 -23.46 16.28
C VAL A 10 10.84 -22.69 17.43
N GLU A 11 10.23 -22.73 18.62
CA GLU A 11 10.74 -22.05 19.81
C GLU A 11 12.13 -22.54 20.22
N HIS A 12 12.36 -23.86 20.18
CA HIS A 12 13.67 -24.43 20.49
C HIS A 12 14.75 -23.98 19.51
N VAL A 13 14.44 -23.94 18.21
CA VAL A 13 15.38 -23.44 17.19
C VAL A 13 15.67 -21.96 17.40
N VAL A 14 14.65 -21.15 17.66
CA VAL A 14 14.81 -19.71 17.95
C VAL A 14 15.68 -19.48 19.20
N ALA A 15 15.47 -20.25 20.27
CA ALA A 15 16.25 -20.15 21.49
C ALA A 15 17.73 -20.50 21.25
N HIS A 16 17.98 -21.56 20.48
CA HIS A 16 19.34 -21.96 20.12
C HIS A 16 20.07 -20.88 19.32
N LEU A 17 19.40 -20.27 18.33
CA LEU A 17 19.96 -19.18 17.52
C LEU A 17 20.25 -17.92 18.35
N LYS A 18 19.35 -17.56 19.28
CA LYS A 18 19.56 -16.41 20.19
C LYS A 18 20.74 -16.60 21.15
N ALA A 19 21.07 -17.84 21.50
CA ALA A 19 22.21 -18.14 22.36
C ALA A 19 23.57 -17.95 21.64
N GLN A 20 23.59 -17.97 20.30
CA GLN A 20 24.80 -17.86 19.50
C GLN A 20 25.20 -16.41 19.20
N GLY A 21 24.30 -15.44 19.36
CA GLY A 21 24.61 -14.03 19.11
C GLY A 21 23.40 -13.10 19.22
N ARG A 22 23.67 -11.80 19.14
CA ARG A 22 22.62 -10.77 19.03
C ARG A 22 22.22 -10.61 17.57
N PRO A 23 20.93 -10.53 17.24
CA PRO A 23 20.48 -10.26 15.88
C PRO A 23 20.90 -8.86 15.45
N GLU A 24 21.38 -8.75 14.21
CA GLU A 24 21.58 -7.49 13.52
C GLU A 24 20.35 -7.24 12.65
N TYR A 25 19.60 -6.20 12.98
CA TYR A 25 18.41 -5.81 12.23
C TYR A 25 18.82 -4.83 11.14
N LEU A 26 18.49 -5.16 9.89
CA LEU A 26 18.66 -4.25 8.78
C LEU A 26 17.57 -3.19 8.86
N ASP A 27 17.99 -1.94 9.00
CA ASP A 27 17.09 -0.80 9.12
C ASP A 27 16.15 -0.69 7.92
N THR A 28 16.50 -1.19 6.73
CA THR A 28 15.61 -1.22 5.55
C THR A 28 14.51 -2.27 5.59
N VAL A 29 14.63 -3.29 6.43
CA VAL A 29 13.61 -4.34 6.62
C VAL A 29 12.76 -4.05 7.85
N THR A 30 13.34 -3.38 8.85
CA THR A 30 12.62 -2.87 10.03
C THR A 30 12.06 -1.46 9.85
N ALA A 31 12.53 -0.70 8.86
CA ALA A 31 11.92 0.56 8.44
C ALA A 31 10.72 0.23 7.56
N ASP A 32 9.65 0.98 7.79
CA ASP A 32 8.46 0.94 6.95
C ASP A 32 8.83 1.39 5.51
N GLU A 33 8.44 0.58 4.53
CA GLU A 33 8.65 0.76 3.08
C GLU A 33 7.87 1.99 2.54
N GLU A 34 8.39 3.18 2.84
CA GLU A 34 7.92 4.43 2.24
C GLU A 34 8.93 5.00 1.24
N GLU A 35 10.01 4.27 0.96
CA GLU A 35 11.02 4.63 -0.03
C GLU A 35 10.91 3.74 -1.28
N ALA A 36 10.20 4.28 -2.27
CA ALA A 36 10.38 4.04 -3.70
C ALA A 36 9.87 2.70 -4.29
N GLU A 37 8.61 2.72 -4.69
CA GLU A 37 8.21 2.64 -6.11
C GLU A 37 9.34 2.30 -7.12
N GLU A 38 9.36 1.09 -7.70
CA GLU A 38 9.29 0.83 -9.15
C GLU A 38 9.61 -0.63 -9.56
N ALA A 39 8.93 -1.03 -10.64
CA ALA A 39 9.18 -2.16 -11.55
C ALA A 39 8.49 -3.52 -11.26
N ALA A 40 7.78 -3.97 -12.29
CA ALA A 40 6.81 -5.05 -12.33
C ALA A 40 7.40 -6.47 -12.44
N ASP A 41 6.52 -7.44 -12.10
CA ASP A 41 6.33 -8.77 -12.70
C ASP A 41 7.11 -10.02 -12.17
N THR A 42 6.39 -10.96 -11.53
CA THR A 42 6.14 -12.37 -11.99
C THR A 42 5.89 -13.41 -10.86
N GLY A 43 4.61 -13.73 -10.60
CA GLY A 43 4.11 -15.09 -10.26
C GLY A 43 3.77 -15.47 -8.79
N PRO A 44 2.92 -16.50 -8.52
CA PRO A 44 2.05 -17.25 -9.43
C PRO A 44 0.55 -16.86 -9.30
N VAL A 45 -0.06 -16.55 -10.43
CA VAL A 45 -1.49 -16.24 -10.57
C VAL A 45 -2.28 -17.55 -10.61
N PHE A 46 -2.95 -17.87 -9.51
CA PHE A 46 -4.14 -18.73 -9.50
C PHE A 46 -5.35 -17.81 -9.33
N ASP A 47 -5.85 -17.25 -10.43
CA ASP A 47 -7.24 -17.42 -10.83
C ASP A 47 -7.44 -16.83 -12.23
N LYS A 48 -8.49 -17.29 -12.88
CA LYS A 48 -8.72 -17.20 -14.32
C LYS A 48 -8.82 -15.78 -14.86
N GLY A 49 -8.13 -15.57 -15.99
CA GLY A 49 -8.76 -15.05 -17.22
C GLY A 49 -8.94 -13.54 -17.32
N SER A 50 -8.05 -12.89 -18.06
CA SER A 50 -8.37 -11.83 -19.04
C SER A 50 -9.20 -10.61 -18.63
N ILE A 51 -9.46 -10.38 -17.34
CA ILE A 51 -10.24 -9.25 -16.78
C ILE A 51 -9.41 -8.46 -15.74
N ALA A 52 -8.17 -8.87 -15.46
CA ALA A 52 -7.39 -8.32 -14.34
C ALA A 52 -6.86 -6.89 -14.54
N GLU A 53 -6.67 -6.43 -15.79
CA GLU A 53 -6.22 -5.05 -16.05
C GLU A 53 -7.38 -4.05 -15.93
N GLU A 54 -8.57 -4.38 -16.46
CA GLU A 54 -9.78 -3.56 -16.29
C GLU A 54 -10.21 -3.48 -14.81
N ASP A 55 -10.05 -4.57 -14.05
CA ASP A 55 -10.33 -4.58 -12.61
C ASP A 55 -9.37 -3.69 -11.80
N GLY A 56 -8.10 -3.60 -12.20
CA GLY A 56 -7.10 -2.78 -11.50
C GLY A 56 -7.41 -1.28 -11.56
N ASP A 57 -7.80 -0.80 -12.74
CA ASP A 57 -8.20 0.60 -12.94
C ASP A 57 -9.56 0.90 -12.31
N ALA A 58 -10.52 -0.03 -12.39
CA ALA A 58 -11.82 0.12 -11.72
C ALA A 58 -11.66 0.21 -10.18
N LEU A 59 -10.82 -0.65 -9.60
CA LEU A 59 -10.50 -0.62 -8.16
C LEU A 59 -9.75 0.65 -7.77
N PHE A 60 -8.86 1.16 -8.63
CA PHE A 60 -8.18 2.42 -8.40
C PHE A 60 -9.16 3.60 -8.38
N GLU A 61 -10.06 3.70 -9.36
CA GLU A 61 -11.09 4.73 -9.35
C GLU A 61 -11.98 4.67 -8.10
N GLU A 62 -12.37 3.47 -7.68
CA GLU A 62 -13.16 3.26 -6.47
C GLU A 62 -12.40 3.71 -5.22
N ALA A 63 -11.12 3.36 -5.12
CA ALA A 63 -10.24 3.78 -4.06
C ALA A 63 -10.13 5.33 -4.01
N VAL A 64 -9.96 5.99 -5.15
CA VAL A 64 -9.91 7.45 -5.24
C VAL A 64 -11.24 8.08 -4.79
N LYS A 65 -12.39 7.51 -5.20
CA LYS A 65 -13.72 7.96 -4.76
C LYS A 65 -13.87 7.86 -3.25
N VAL A 66 -13.44 6.74 -2.66
CA VAL A 66 -13.43 6.52 -1.20
C VAL A 66 -12.56 7.54 -0.48
N VAL A 67 -11.32 7.73 -0.94
CA VAL A 67 -10.37 8.66 -0.32
C VAL A 67 -10.88 10.10 -0.38
N LYS A 68 -11.44 10.52 -1.53
CA LYS A 68 -12.03 11.85 -1.69
C LYS A 68 -13.25 12.07 -0.80
N ARG A 69 -14.12 11.06 -0.67
CA ARG A 69 -15.34 11.12 0.15
C ARG A 69 -15.02 11.17 1.64
N ASP A 70 -14.16 10.28 2.10
CA ASP A 70 -13.96 10.05 3.53
C ASP A 70 -12.77 10.85 4.09
N LYS A 71 -12.00 11.52 3.20
CA LYS A 71 -10.81 12.32 3.51
C LYS A 71 -9.80 11.56 4.38
N LYS A 72 -9.70 10.25 4.17
CA LYS A 72 -8.78 9.33 4.86
C LYS A 72 -8.05 8.48 3.84
N CYS A 73 -6.72 8.46 3.93
CA CYS A 73 -5.87 7.59 3.13
C CYS A 73 -4.88 6.85 4.05
N SER A 74 -5.07 5.54 4.17
CA SER A 74 -4.11 4.60 4.76
C SER A 74 -4.33 3.21 4.16
N THR A 75 -3.28 2.40 4.07
CA THR A 75 -3.32 1.04 3.50
C THR A 75 -4.42 0.19 4.15
N SER A 76 -4.47 0.17 5.48
CA SER A 76 -5.48 -0.57 6.24
C SER A 76 -6.92 -0.04 6.05
N TYR A 77 -7.09 1.24 5.72
CA TYR A 77 -8.40 1.82 5.45
C TYR A 77 -8.94 1.35 4.10
N ILE A 78 -8.10 1.42 3.07
CA ILE A 78 -8.41 0.95 1.71
C ILE A 78 -8.69 -0.56 1.70
N GLN A 79 -7.89 -1.34 2.42
CA GLN A 79 -8.08 -2.78 2.61
C GLN A 79 -9.50 -3.12 3.10
N ARG A 80 -9.97 -2.46 4.17
CA ARG A 80 -11.30 -2.72 4.74
C ARG A 80 -12.43 -2.20 3.86
N ARG A 81 -12.21 -1.08 3.17
CA ARG A 81 -13.28 -0.40 2.42
C ARG A 81 -13.56 -1.07 1.07
N LEU A 82 -12.53 -1.60 0.43
CA LEU A 82 -12.61 -2.28 -0.87
C LEU A 82 -12.56 -3.81 -0.75
N GLY A 83 -12.33 -4.35 0.44
CA GLY A 83 -12.23 -5.80 0.66
C GLY A 83 -11.02 -6.45 -0.02
N VAL A 84 -9.98 -5.67 -0.31
CA VAL A 84 -8.76 -6.15 -0.98
C VAL A 84 -7.71 -6.61 0.05
N GLY A 85 -6.72 -7.38 -0.39
CA GLY A 85 -5.57 -7.74 0.47
C GLY A 85 -4.64 -6.55 0.75
N TYR A 86 -3.78 -6.68 1.79
CA TYR A 86 -2.87 -5.60 2.22
C TYR A 86 -1.97 -5.09 1.10
N ASN A 87 -1.28 -6.00 0.38
CA ASN A 87 -0.37 -5.62 -0.70
C ASN A 87 -1.09 -4.86 -1.82
N ARG A 88 -2.31 -5.31 -2.18
CA ARG A 88 -3.12 -4.62 -3.19
C ARG A 88 -3.57 -3.24 -2.70
N ALA A 89 -3.93 -3.09 -1.43
CA ALA A 89 -4.22 -1.79 -0.86
C ALA A 89 -3.00 -0.87 -0.84
N ALA A 90 -1.80 -1.41 -0.57
CA ALA A 90 -0.54 -0.66 -0.55
C ALA A 90 -0.23 -0.12 -1.95
N SER A 91 -0.25 -0.99 -2.97
CA SER A 91 -0.01 -0.59 -4.36
C SER A 91 -1.02 0.44 -4.87
N LEU A 92 -2.28 0.38 -4.43
CA LEU A 92 -3.29 1.40 -4.76
C LEU A 92 -2.95 2.75 -4.14
N VAL A 93 -2.45 2.76 -2.91
CA VAL A 93 -2.07 3.98 -2.19
C VAL A 93 -0.79 4.59 -2.77
N GLU A 94 0.21 3.78 -3.12
CA GLU A 94 1.41 4.21 -3.85
C GLU A 94 1.05 4.81 -5.22
N ARG A 95 0.17 4.15 -5.98
CA ARG A 95 -0.29 4.70 -7.27
C ARG A 95 -0.98 6.06 -7.09
N MET A 96 -1.74 6.27 -6.02
CA MET A 96 -2.33 7.58 -5.71
C MET A 96 -1.27 8.64 -5.36
N GLU A 97 -0.13 8.23 -4.81
CA GLU A 97 1.01 9.12 -4.54
C GLU A 97 1.69 9.52 -5.85
N LYS A 98 1.98 8.56 -6.75
CA LYS A 98 2.50 8.83 -8.11
C LYS A 98 1.64 9.83 -8.88
N GLU A 99 0.32 9.68 -8.78
CA GLU A 99 -0.65 10.55 -9.44
C GLU A 99 -0.87 11.91 -8.73
N GLY A 100 -0.20 12.14 -7.60
CA GLY A 100 -0.28 13.38 -6.83
C GLY A 100 -1.63 13.61 -6.14
N LEU A 101 -2.38 12.53 -5.88
CA LEU A 101 -3.66 12.57 -5.15
C LEU A 101 -3.46 12.50 -3.63
N VAL A 102 -2.40 11.83 -3.20
CA VAL A 102 -1.99 11.72 -1.80
C VAL A 102 -0.52 12.08 -1.66
N GLY A 103 -0.15 12.66 -0.53
CA GLY A 103 1.21 13.09 -0.24
C GLY A 103 2.04 11.97 0.39
N ALA A 104 3.27 12.36 0.72
CA ALA A 104 4.19 11.52 1.44
C ALA A 104 3.53 11.02 2.74
N PRO A 105 3.83 9.79 3.12
CA PRO A 105 3.33 9.24 4.35
C PRO A 105 3.96 9.90 5.57
N ASN A 106 3.23 9.86 6.68
CA ASN A 106 3.72 10.29 7.98
C ASN A 106 4.15 9.09 8.83
N HIS A 107 4.72 9.35 10.01
CA HIS A 107 5.21 8.34 10.96
C HIS A 107 4.19 7.27 11.43
N VAL A 108 2.93 7.32 11.00
CA VAL A 108 1.87 6.35 11.31
C VAL A 108 1.26 5.73 10.04
N GLY A 109 1.92 5.88 8.89
CA GLY A 109 1.47 5.37 7.59
C GLY A 109 0.18 6.02 7.08
N LYS A 110 -0.18 7.21 7.59
CA LYS A 110 -1.29 8.01 7.06
C LYS A 110 -0.73 9.01 6.04
N ARG A 111 -1.49 9.24 4.98
CA ARG A 111 -1.09 10.14 3.90
C ARG A 111 -2.02 11.34 3.83
N GLU A 112 -1.46 12.51 3.63
CA GLU A 112 -2.22 13.73 3.41
C GLU A 112 -2.89 13.68 2.04
N ILE A 113 -4.14 14.13 1.92
CA ILE A 113 -4.84 14.09 0.63
C ILE A 113 -4.61 15.42 -0.08
N LEU A 114 -3.81 15.37 -1.14
CA LEU A 114 -3.48 16.50 -1.98
C LEU A 114 -4.69 16.81 -2.87
N THR A 115 -5.59 17.65 -2.35
CA THR A 115 -6.69 18.17 -3.14
C THR A 115 -6.14 19.31 -4.01
N GLY A 116 -5.46 18.97 -5.09
CA GLY A 116 -4.99 19.94 -6.08
C GLY A 116 -6.18 20.62 -6.76
N ARG A 117 -6.39 21.90 -6.44
CA ARG A 117 -7.02 22.97 -7.23
C ARG A 117 -7.57 22.55 -8.61
N ARG A 118 -8.71 21.84 -8.64
CA ARG A 118 -9.62 21.83 -9.81
C ARG A 118 -10.88 22.66 -9.59
N ASP A 119 -10.98 23.33 -8.43
CA ASP A 119 -12.03 24.30 -8.10
C ASP A 119 -11.52 25.75 -8.05
N ARG A 120 -10.42 26.07 -8.75
CA ARG A 120 -10.14 27.47 -9.10
C ARG A 120 -10.44 27.63 -10.57
N GLU A 121 -11.69 27.96 -10.87
CA GLU A 121 -12.01 28.65 -12.11
C GLU A 121 -11.01 29.80 -12.26
N PRO A 122 -10.36 29.98 -13.43
CA PRO A 122 -9.71 31.25 -13.68
C PRO A 122 -10.82 32.31 -13.62
N GLU A 123 -10.76 33.18 -12.62
CA GLU A 123 -11.48 34.44 -12.61
C GLU A 123 -11.25 35.06 -13.98
N ARG A 124 -12.34 35.21 -14.75
CA ARG A 124 -12.32 36.00 -15.96
C ARG A 124 -11.99 37.41 -15.51
N ASP A 125 -10.77 37.86 -15.80
CA ASP A 125 -10.45 39.28 -15.79
C ASP A 125 -11.31 39.95 -16.88
N GLU A 126 -12.53 40.32 -16.51
CA GLU A 126 -13.22 41.46 -17.09
C GLU A 126 -12.60 42.69 -16.44
N THR A 127 -11.71 43.36 -17.16
CA THR A 127 -11.45 44.78 -16.90
C THR A 127 -11.59 45.53 -18.23
N ASP A 128 -12.45 46.53 -18.16
CA ASP A 128 -12.88 47.53 -19.14
C ASP A 128 -11.72 48.21 -19.91
#